data_AF-A0A3D9F4D0-F1
#
_entry.id   AF-A0A3D9F4D0-F1
#
_cell.length_a   1.000
_cell.length_b   1.000
_cell.length_c   1.000
_cell.angle_alpha   90.00
_cell.angle_beta   90.00
_cell.angle_gamma   90.00
#
_symmetry.space_group_name_H-M   'P 1'
#
loop_
_entity.id
_entity.type
_entity.pdbx_description
1 polymer ?
#
loop_
_entity_poly.entity_id
_entity_poly.type
_entity_poly.pdbx_seq_one_letter_code
_entity_poly.pdbx_strand_id
1 'polypeptide(L)'
;MRKRFLLPLMSALTLTLAACATPPNPNLEKARNDYAALESQPQATQLAALETKDAGTWLAKADKAYKDGENERTVDQLAYLTQQRIQTAMQTIKLRMAEAELKKVDAERGEARLNTRTQQLQQLQKAIK
;
A
#
# COMPACT_ATOMS: atom_id res chain seq x y z
N MET A 1 -24.18 -19.88 -74.57
CA MET A 1 -24.87 -19.80 -73.26
C MET A 1 -24.06 -20.64 -72.28
N ARG A 2 -23.63 -20.25 -71.08
CA ARG A 2 -23.89 -19.12 -70.19
C ARG A 2 -22.61 -18.91 -69.34
N LYS A 3 -22.19 -17.65 -69.23
CA LYS A 3 -20.98 -17.15 -68.58
C LYS A 3 -21.05 -17.33 -67.05
N ARG A 4 -19.89 -17.54 -66.39
CA ARG A 4 -19.29 -16.68 -65.35
C ARG A 4 -18.23 -17.44 -64.52
N PHE A 5 -17.02 -17.52 -65.08
CA PHE A 5 -15.82 -17.37 -64.27
C PHE A 5 -15.72 -15.90 -63.89
N LEU A 6 -15.71 -15.60 -62.59
CA LEU A 6 -15.26 -14.36 -61.93
C LEU A 6 -16.06 -14.19 -60.64
N LEU A 7 -15.48 -14.57 -59.50
CA LEU A 7 -15.51 -13.69 -58.34
C LEU A 7 -14.33 -14.01 -57.40
N PRO A 8 -13.63 -12.98 -56.91
CA PRO A 8 -12.23 -13.05 -56.51
C PRO A 8 -12.08 -13.13 -54.99
N LEU A 9 -10.97 -13.74 -54.54
CA LEU A 9 -9.97 -13.10 -53.69
C LEU A 9 -10.46 -11.91 -52.83
N MET A 10 -10.79 -12.11 -51.55
CA MET A 10 -10.65 -11.12 -50.44
C MET A 10 -11.43 -11.55 -49.20
N SER A 11 -10.84 -12.39 -48.35
CA SER A 11 -11.22 -12.46 -46.93
C SER A 11 -10.09 -13.05 -46.11
N ALA A 12 -8.94 -12.37 -46.15
CA ALA A 12 -7.87 -12.52 -45.17
C ALA A 12 -7.72 -11.16 -44.47
N LEU A 13 -8.74 -10.77 -43.70
CA LEU A 13 -8.67 -9.57 -42.87
C LEU A 13 -7.85 -9.93 -41.62
N THR A 14 -6.67 -9.35 -41.59
CA THR A 14 -5.59 -9.41 -40.61
C THR A 14 -6.04 -9.30 -39.14
N LEU A 15 -5.81 -10.35 -38.36
CA LEU A 15 -5.63 -10.28 -36.90
C LEU A 15 -4.14 -10.12 -36.59
N THR A 16 -3.60 -8.92 -36.84
CA THR A 16 -2.22 -8.57 -36.43
C THR A 16 -2.27 -7.34 -35.52
N LEU A 17 -2.91 -7.46 -34.36
CA LEU A 17 -2.88 -6.44 -33.31
C LEU A 17 -2.05 -6.85 -32.07
N ALA A 18 -1.37 -7.99 -32.09
CA ALA A 18 -0.60 -8.47 -30.93
C ALA A 18 0.77 -7.77 -30.71
N ALA A 19 1.15 -6.79 -31.54
CA ALA A 19 2.51 -6.24 -31.57
C ALA A 19 2.83 -5.16 -30.51
N CYS A 20 1.87 -4.78 -29.65
CA CYS A 20 2.11 -3.80 -28.57
C CYS A 20 1.75 -4.33 -27.17
N ALA A 21 1.58 -5.65 -27.00
CA ALA A 21 1.35 -6.22 -25.68
C ALA A 21 2.69 -6.45 -24.98
N THR A 22 3.10 -5.52 -24.11
CA THR A 22 4.13 -5.82 -23.10
C THR A 22 3.62 -7.00 -22.28
N PRO A 23 4.37 -8.10 -22.14
CA PRO A 23 3.92 -9.27 -21.39
C PRO A 23 3.62 -8.88 -19.93
N PRO A 24 2.61 -9.48 -19.28
CA PRO A 24 2.25 -9.14 -17.91
C PRO A 24 3.41 -9.42 -16.95
N ASN A 25 3.67 -8.50 -16.01
CA ASN A 25 4.67 -8.72 -14.94
C ASN A 25 3.92 -8.98 -13.60
N PRO A 26 3.97 -10.22 -13.06
CA PRO A 26 3.20 -10.58 -11.87
C PRO A 26 3.68 -9.88 -10.60
N ASN A 27 4.98 -9.54 -10.49
CA ASN A 27 5.52 -8.82 -9.35
C ASN A 27 5.00 -7.38 -9.30
N LEU A 28 4.90 -6.73 -10.47
CA LEU A 28 4.32 -5.41 -10.60
C LEU A 28 2.82 -5.39 -10.28
N GLU A 29 2.05 -6.35 -10.79
CA GLU A 29 0.62 -6.45 -10.44
C GLU A 29 0.41 -6.66 -8.94
N LYS A 30 1.24 -7.50 -8.31
CA LYS A 30 1.21 -7.67 -6.86
C LYS A 30 1.49 -6.35 -6.13
N ALA A 31 2.53 -5.62 -6.55
CA ALA A 31 2.88 -4.34 -5.94
C ALA A 31 1.76 -3.30 -6.09
N ARG A 32 1.07 -3.26 -7.25
CA ARG A 32 -0.10 -2.40 -7.47
C ARG A 32 -1.25 -2.74 -6.52
N ASN A 33 -1.59 -4.02 -6.41
CA ASN A 33 -2.66 -4.49 -5.54
C ASN A 33 -2.37 -4.19 -4.06
N ASP A 34 -1.14 -4.46 -3.63
CA ASP A 34 -0.73 -4.22 -2.24
C ASP A 34 -0.66 -2.72 -1.93
N TYR A 35 -0.26 -1.88 -2.90
CA TYR A 35 -0.28 -0.42 -2.74
C TYR A 35 -1.71 0.12 -2.64
N ALA A 36 -2.62 -0.34 -3.50
CA ALA A 36 -4.03 0.02 -3.43
C ALA A 36 -4.65 -0.39 -2.08
N ALA A 37 -4.30 -1.57 -1.56
CA ALA A 37 -4.71 -2.01 -0.24
C ALA A 37 -4.12 -1.14 0.89
N LEU A 38 -2.88 -0.66 0.75
CA LEU A 38 -2.28 0.31 1.68
C LEU A 38 -3.01 1.65 1.63
N GLU A 39 -3.21 2.25 0.46
CA GLU A 39 -3.88 3.55 0.31
C GLU A 39 -5.34 3.54 0.77
N SER A 40 -6.01 2.39 0.66
CA SER A 40 -7.39 2.25 1.14
C SER A 40 -7.53 2.36 2.67
N GLN A 41 -6.43 2.26 3.42
CA GLN A 41 -6.40 2.40 4.87
C GLN A 41 -6.31 3.87 5.26
N PRO A 42 -7.25 4.43 6.05
CA PRO A 42 -7.16 5.79 6.56
C PRO A 42 -5.84 6.08 7.30
N GLN A 43 -5.29 5.08 7.97
CA GLN A 43 -4.03 5.16 8.72
C GLN A 43 -2.82 5.42 7.82
N ALA A 44 -2.86 5.05 6.54
CA ALA A 44 -1.76 5.32 5.62
C ALA A 44 -1.50 6.82 5.49
N THR A 45 -2.56 7.64 5.44
CA THR A 45 -2.43 9.10 5.40
C THR A 45 -2.25 9.74 6.77
N GLN A 46 -2.85 9.17 7.83
CA GLN A 46 -2.80 9.75 9.17
C GLN A 46 -1.48 9.44 9.91
N LEU A 47 -0.97 8.23 9.73
CA LEU A 47 0.14 7.69 10.52
C LEU A 47 1.39 7.41 9.69
N ALA A 48 1.30 7.22 8.37
CA ALA A 48 2.46 6.86 7.54
C ALA A 48 2.48 7.61 6.20
N ALA A 49 2.13 8.90 6.19
CA ALA A 49 1.97 9.68 4.96
C ALA A 49 3.25 9.70 4.09
N LEU A 50 4.42 9.86 4.73
CA LEU A 50 5.69 9.96 4.01
C LEU A 50 6.10 8.61 3.42
N GLU A 51 5.95 7.53 4.19
CA GLU A 51 6.26 6.17 3.77
C GLU A 51 5.30 5.68 2.68
N THR A 52 4.02 6.03 2.78
CA THR A 52 3.00 5.74 1.75
C THR A 52 3.30 6.49 0.45
N LYS A 53 3.74 7.75 0.53
CA LYS A 53 4.18 8.53 -0.64
C LYS A 53 5.45 7.95 -1.27
N ASP A 54 6.40 7.51 -0.47
CA ASP A 54 7.62 6.87 -0.96
C ASP A 54 7.29 5.57 -1.70
N ALA A 55 6.42 4.73 -1.13
CA ALA A 55 5.92 3.53 -1.80
C ALA A 55 5.27 3.84 -3.17
N GLY A 56 4.42 4.86 -3.23
CA GLY A 56 3.79 5.30 -4.50
C GLY A 56 4.81 5.83 -5.51
N THR A 57 5.86 6.50 -5.05
CA THR A 57 6.95 6.98 -5.91
C THR A 57 7.72 5.84 -6.54
N TRP A 58 7.98 4.77 -5.78
CA TRP A 58 8.62 3.56 -6.31
C TRP A 58 7.71 2.78 -7.25
N LEU A 59 6.42 2.67 -6.93
CA LEU A 59 5.44 2.06 -7.82
C LEU A 59 5.39 2.79 -9.17
N ALA A 60 5.36 4.12 -9.16
CA ALA A 60 5.37 4.93 -10.37
C ALA A 60 6.63 4.71 -11.23
N LYS A 61 7.79 4.47 -10.60
CA LYS A 61 9.02 4.08 -11.32
C LYS A 61 8.89 2.71 -11.96
N ALA A 62 8.36 1.73 -11.23
CA ALA A 62 8.13 0.37 -11.74
C ALA A 62 7.15 0.36 -12.91
N ASP A 63 6.04 1.12 -12.79
CA ASP A 63 5.06 1.30 -13.86
C ASP A 63 5.64 1.98 -15.08
N LYS A 64 6.50 2.98 -14.89
CA LYS A 64 7.19 3.65 -15.98
C LYS A 64 8.12 2.70 -16.72
N ALA A 65 8.99 1.97 -16.01
CA ALA A 65 9.89 0.99 -16.62
C ALA A 65 9.11 -0.07 -17.41
N TYR A 66 7.98 -0.54 -16.88
CA TYR A 66 7.11 -1.49 -17.56
C TYR A 66 6.49 -0.91 -18.85
N LYS A 67 5.96 0.33 -18.78
CA LYS A 67 5.38 1.03 -19.93
C LYS A 67 6.42 1.36 -21.01
N ASP A 68 7.63 1.69 -20.60
CA ASP A 68 8.75 2.02 -21.49
C ASP A 68 9.37 0.76 -22.13
N GLY A 69 8.88 -0.45 -21.78
CA GLY A 69 9.34 -1.71 -22.34
C GLY A 69 10.73 -2.13 -21.86
N GLU A 70 11.13 -1.67 -20.67
CA GLU A 70 12.38 -2.12 -20.06
C GLU A 70 12.38 -3.63 -19.81
N ASN A 71 13.57 -4.20 -19.61
CA ASN A 71 13.69 -5.63 -19.38
C ASN A 71 12.96 -6.07 -18.09
N GLU A 72 12.51 -7.32 -18.07
CA GLU A 72 11.73 -7.91 -16.96
C GLU A 72 12.44 -7.79 -15.61
N ARG A 73 13.77 -8.01 -15.58
CA ARG A 73 14.57 -7.93 -14.36
C ARG A 73 14.55 -6.54 -13.72
N THR A 74 14.57 -5.47 -14.52
CA THR A 74 14.49 -4.10 -14.02
C THR A 74 13.12 -3.82 -13.42
N VAL A 75 12.05 -4.23 -14.12
CA VAL A 75 10.68 -4.09 -13.62
C VAL A 75 10.51 -4.88 -12.31
N ASP A 76 11.01 -6.11 -12.24
CA ASP A 76 10.97 -6.96 -11.04
C ASP A 76 11.71 -6.32 -9.86
N GLN A 77 12.88 -5.74 -10.10
CA GLN A 77 13.65 -5.07 -9.05
C GLN A 77 12.90 -3.85 -8.50
N LEU A 78 12.30 -3.05 -9.39
CA LEU A 78 11.50 -1.89 -8.98
C LEU A 78 10.21 -2.30 -8.26
N ALA A 79 9.56 -3.37 -8.70
CA ALA A 79 8.41 -3.95 -8.01
C ALA A 79 8.79 -4.49 -6.62
N TYR A 80 9.94 -5.16 -6.49
CA TYR A 80 10.47 -5.59 -5.20
C TYR A 80 10.73 -4.41 -4.25
N LEU A 81 11.37 -3.34 -4.74
CA LEU A 81 11.61 -2.14 -3.94
C LEU A 81 10.30 -1.47 -3.52
N THR A 82 9.31 -1.42 -4.41
CA THR A 82 7.96 -0.95 -4.10
C THR A 82 7.37 -1.75 -2.96
N GLN A 83 7.47 -3.09 -3.01
CA GLN A 83 6.99 -3.96 -1.95
C GLN A 83 7.66 -3.67 -0.59
N GLN A 84 8.98 -3.44 -0.58
CA GLN A 84 9.71 -3.09 0.64
C GLN A 84 9.23 -1.75 1.23
N ARG A 85 8.92 -0.77 0.39
CA ARG A 85 8.36 0.51 0.85
C ARG A 85 6.94 0.37 1.39
N ILE A 86 6.09 -0.45 0.76
CA ILE A 86 4.77 -0.78 1.28
C ILE A 86 4.90 -1.41 2.67
N GLN A 87 5.80 -2.38 2.84
CA GLN A 87 6.02 -3.00 4.15
C GLN A 87 6.50 -1.99 5.20
N THR A 88 7.39 -1.07 4.81
CA THR A 88 7.84 -0.01 5.72
C THR A 88 6.67 0.87 6.17
N ALA A 89 5.81 1.30 5.25
CA ALA A 89 4.62 2.09 5.59
C ALA A 89 3.69 1.32 6.54
N MET A 90 3.44 0.03 6.28
CA MET A 90 2.61 -0.82 7.15
C MET A 90 3.21 -0.96 8.56
N GLN A 91 4.53 -1.09 8.67
CA GLN A 91 5.19 -1.17 9.97
C GLN A 91 5.15 0.18 10.71
N THR A 92 5.30 1.31 10.01
CA THR A 92 5.11 2.64 10.60
C THR A 92 3.70 2.81 11.14
N ILE A 93 2.67 2.37 10.42
CA ILE A 93 1.28 2.37 10.90
C ILE A 93 1.18 1.57 12.20
N LYS A 94 1.66 0.32 12.19
CA LYS A 94 1.62 -0.55 13.38
C LYS A 94 2.34 0.08 14.58
N LEU A 95 3.52 0.64 14.35
CA LEU A 95 4.32 1.31 15.37
C LEU A 95 3.54 2.47 16.00
N ARG A 96 3.05 3.41 15.18
CA ARG A 96 2.35 4.60 15.69
C ARG A 96 1.01 4.28 16.33
N MET A 97 0.33 3.23 15.89
CA MET A 97 -0.86 2.72 16.59
C MET A 97 -0.50 2.19 17.99
N ALA A 98 0.57 1.41 18.10
CA ALA A 98 1.04 0.89 19.39
C ALA A 98 1.48 2.04 20.33
N GLU A 99 2.19 3.05 19.81
CA GLU A 99 2.56 4.25 20.57
C GLU A 99 1.34 5.03 21.08
N ALA A 100 0.26 5.11 20.29
CA ALA A 100 -0.98 5.75 20.72
C ALA A 100 -1.66 4.98 21.87
N GLU A 101 -1.68 3.65 21.81
CA GLU A 101 -2.23 2.81 22.88
C GLU A 101 -1.40 2.94 24.17
N LEU A 102 -0.06 2.96 24.06
CA LEU A 102 0.81 3.14 25.22
C LEU A 102 0.57 4.48 25.93
N LYS A 103 0.38 5.56 25.17
CA LYS A 103 0.06 6.88 25.75
C LYS A 103 -1.25 6.87 26.55
N LYS A 104 -2.24 6.10 26.11
CA LYS A 104 -3.51 5.95 26.84
C LYS A 104 -3.30 5.21 28.16
N VAL A 105 -2.55 4.11 28.15
CA VAL A 105 -2.23 3.34 29.36
C VAL A 105 -1.45 4.17 30.37
N ASP A 106 -0.51 5.00 29.93
CA ASP A 106 0.24 5.89 30.83
C ASP A 106 -0.67 6.92 31.51
N ALA A 107 -1.66 7.45 30.81
CA ALA A 107 -2.66 8.35 31.37
C ALA A 107 -3.54 7.64 32.43
N GLU A 108 -4.04 6.45 32.12
CA GLU A 108 -4.84 5.63 33.04
C GLU A 108 -4.05 5.26 34.32
N ARG A 109 -2.77 4.89 34.15
CA ARG A 109 -1.86 4.62 35.27
C ARG A 109 -1.64 5.85 36.14
N GLY A 110 -1.51 7.03 35.52
CA GLY A 110 -1.41 8.31 36.22
C GLY A 110 -2.64 8.58 37.08
N GLU A 111 -3.82 8.43 36.50
CA GLU A 111 -5.10 8.61 37.19
C GLU A 111 -5.27 7.62 38.37
N ALA A 112 -4.99 6.34 38.16
CA ALA A 112 -5.06 5.33 39.22
C ALA A 112 -4.14 5.64 40.41
N ARG A 113 -2.93 6.14 40.14
CA ARG A 113 -1.99 6.60 41.18
C ARG A 113 -2.53 7.80 41.93
N LEU A 114 -3.06 8.80 41.23
CA LEU A 114 -3.66 9.99 41.85
C LEU A 114 -4.86 9.61 42.72
N ASN A 115 -5.75 8.75 42.24
CA ASN A 115 -6.91 8.26 43.00
C ASN A 115 -6.48 7.55 44.30
N THR A 116 -5.44 6.72 44.23
CA THR A 116 -4.87 6.06 45.41
C THR A 116 -4.32 7.09 46.42
N ARG A 117 -3.58 8.11 45.95
CA ARG A 117 -3.07 9.19 46.81
C ARG A 117 -4.19 9.99 47.46
N THR A 118 -5.25 10.31 46.71
CA THR A 118 -6.42 11.02 47.22
C THR A 118 -7.11 10.23 48.33
N GLN A 119 -7.29 8.91 48.15
CA GLN A 119 -7.85 8.03 49.17
C GLN A 119 -6.98 8.00 50.44
N GLN A 120 -5.65 7.88 50.29
CA GLN A 120 -4.72 7.94 51.42
C GLN A 120 -4.83 9.27 52.19
N LEU A 121 -4.87 10.39 51.49
CA LEU A 121 -5.01 11.71 52.11
C LEU A 121 -6.34 11.87 52.84
N GLN A 122 -7.45 11.39 52.27
CA GLN A 122 -8.76 11.40 52.93
C GLN A 122 -8.79 10.53 54.20
N GLN A 123 -8.13 9.37 54.19
CA GLN A 123 -8.01 8.52 55.38
C GLN A 123 -7.20 9.21 56.48
N LEU A 124 -6.07 9.82 56.13
CA LEU A 124 -5.25 10.58 57.08
C LEU A 124 -6.01 11.78 57.67
N GLN A 125 -6.73 12.53 56.84
CA GLN A 125 -7.55 13.67 57.32
C GLN A 125 -8.63 13.23 58.31
N LYS A 126 -9.25 12.07 58.11
CA LYS A 126 -10.24 11.50 59.04
C LYS A 126 -9.62 11.07 60.36
N ALA A 127 -8.36 10.62 60.37
CA ALA A 127 -7.67 10.17 61.58
C ALA A 127 -7.18 11.32 62.48
N ILE A 128 -7.13 12.55 61.96
CA ILE A 128 -6.68 13.75 62.69
C ILE A 128 -7.88 14.55 63.26
N LYS A 129 -9.11 14.21 62.86
CA LYS A 129 -10.36 14.74 63.43
C LYS A 129 -10.90 13.81 64.50
#